data_AF-A0A5J4TPX5-F1
#
_entry.id   AF-A0A5J4TPX5-F1
#
_cell.length_a   1.000
_cell.length_b   1.000
_cell.length_c   1.000
_cell.angle_alpha   90.00
_cell.angle_beta   90.00
_cell.angle_gamma   90.00
#
_symmetry.space_group_name_H-M   'P 1'
#
loop_
_entity.id
_entity.type
_entity.pdbx_description
1 polymer ?
#
loop_
_entity_poly.entity_id
_entity_poly.type
_entity_poly.pdbx_seq_one_letter_code
_entity_poly.pdbx_strand_id
1 'polypeptide(L)'
;PEIIRIHSNAVSNDGIDAYYFRDIQTSIIQILTFQPSSAQQFQTDIQYYINLFKNESDNYFSKRIIFDVRNNPGGYVYLGAQTLRFLFPQAGHPIYPVVDQIRTPMNKEFATLDEYLQRISKDESELFVNAEDMSVDGQFYTKGGRTRKTTSNEFNKSLTVDLTEKYQIYRNHINNFISKASNWKWKRQILYNPEDVLIITDGLCASTCSQFVKAIQQKHLARIVAAGVRDPRDPNKRQDIAIAGSGSATTVASIQSLRDFDGYKTRWNISNIPGPFIRSGISMGFANRGLYGYNYQSKDELMEYKIVDADFRYEYAPNVGDEIVDIDQVGDFYSSILELEEELLGNQQRTNKGKKCLSWEVDFVQAGSKGDCRGCLRGDQHSVFGYPCSTRGITEQEGRNIDGTSKIGVFDEEQCVFSHCK
;
A
#
# COMPACT_ATOMS: atom_id res chain seq x y z
N PRO A 1 -23.33 -6.73 -15.15
CA PRO A 1 -22.94 -8.06 -14.59
C PRO A 1 -23.62 -8.26 -13.24
N GLU A 2 -24.14 -9.45 -12.92
CA GLU A 2 -24.78 -9.69 -11.62
C GLU A 2 -23.71 -9.63 -10.51
N ILE A 3 -23.84 -8.64 -9.61
CA ILE A 3 -23.00 -8.48 -8.44
C ILE A 3 -23.74 -8.93 -7.18
N ILE A 4 -23.03 -9.63 -6.30
CA ILE A 4 -23.56 -10.05 -5.01
C ILE A 4 -22.62 -9.62 -3.91
N ARG A 5 -23.18 -9.23 -2.77
CA ARG A 5 -22.41 -9.03 -1.54
C ARG A 5 -22.14 -10.37 -0.88
N ILE A 6 -20.91 -10.57 -0.41
CA ILE A 6 -20.51 -11.79 0.31
C ILE A 6 -20.28 -11.42 1.76
N HIS A 7 -20.95 -12.15 2.64
CA HIS A 7 -20.83 -11.97 4.08
C HIS A 7 -19.85 -13.01 4.65
N SER A 8 -18.92 -12.57 5.49
CA SER A 8 -18.19 -13.47 6.39
C SER A 8 -19.02 -13.74 7.64
N ASN A 9 -18.62 -14.75 8.41
CA ASN A 9 -19.21 -15.06 9.72
C ASN A 9 -18.70 -14.13 10.84
N ALA A 10 -18.22 -12.93 10.50
CA ALA A 10 -17.63 -12.01 11.46
C ALA A 10 -18.67 -11.43 12.42
N VAL A 11 -18.22 -11.15 13.65
CA VAL A 11 -19.02 -10.48 14.68
C VAL A 11 -19.11 -8.96 14.41
N SER A 12 -18.16 -8.40 13.65
CA SER A 12 -18.12 -7.01 13.17
C SER A 12 -17.46 -6.95 11.79
N ASN A 13 -18.04 -6.19 10.86
CA ASN A 13 -17.52 -5.95 9.50
C ASN A 13 -16.96 -4.53 9.32
N ASP A 14 -16.60 -3.83 10.40
CA ASP A 14 -16.17 -2.43 10.36
C ASP A 14 -14.85 -2.18 9.59
N GLY A 15 -14.10 -3.23 9.27
CA GLY A 15 -12.85 -3.13 8.51
C GLY A 15 -12.94 -3.52 7.04
N ILE A 16 -13.88 -4.40 6.66
CA ILE A 16 -13.85 -5.09 5.36
C ILE A 16 -15.25 -5.38 4.85
N ASP A 17 -15.45 -5.15 3.55
CA ASP A 17 -16.59 -5.66 2.79
C ASP A 17 -16.12 -6.44 1.56
N ALA A 18 -16.97 -7.35 1.06
CA ALA A 18 -16.63 -8.16 -0.11
C ALA A 18 -17.82 -8.35 -1.06
N TYR A 19 -17.51 -8.40 -2.35
CA TYR A 19 -18.47 -8.59 -3.43
C TYR A 19 -17.92 -9.54 -4.48
N TYR A 20 -18.80 -10.07 -5.33
CA TYR A 20 -18.43 -10.93 -6.44
C TYR A 20 -19.31 -10.70 -7.65
N PHE A 21 -18.69 -10.56 -8.82
CA PHE A 21 -19.36 -10.59 -10.11
C PHE A 21 -19.36 -12.02 -10.65
N ARG A 22 -20.55 -12.60 -10.80
CA ARG A 22 -20.70 -13.99 -11.28
C ARG A 22 -20.25 -14.17 -12.72
N ASP A 23 -20.69 -13.28 -13.60
CA ASP A 23 -20.53 -13.45 -15.04
C ASP A 23 -19.07 -13.37 -15.51
N ILE A 24 -18.26 -12.59 -14.79
CA ILE A 24 -16.86 -12.29 -15.14
C ILE A 24 -15.85 -12.82 -14.13
N GLN A 25 -16.28 -13.61 -13.15
CA GLN A 25 -15.43 -14.25 -12.13
C GLN A 25 -14.43 -13.28 -11.48
N THR A 26 -14.94 -12.12 -11.08
CA THR A 26 -14.15 -11.04 -10.47
C THR A 26 -14.65 -10.78 -9.05
N SER A 27 -13.74 -10.89 -8.08
CA SER A 27 -14.04 -10.55 -6.69
C SER A 27 -13.60 -9.14 -6.36
N ILE A 28 -14.26 -8.56 -5.37
CA ILE A 28 -13.92 -7.25 -4.80
C ILE A 28 -13.77 -7.41 -3.29
N ILE A 29 -12.72 -6.85 -2.73
CA ILE A 29 -12.53 -6.68 -1.29
C ILE A 29 -12.35 -5.18 -1.03
N GLN A 30 -13.31 -4.57 -0.33
CA GLN A 30 -13.17 -3.21 0.18
C GLN A 30 -12.42 -3.27 1.50
N ILE A 31 -11.29 -2.57 1.62
CA ILE A 31 -10.57 -2.41 2.89
C ILE A 31 -10.90 -1.00 3.39
N LEU A 32 -11.86 -0.92 4.32
CA LEU A 32 -12.45 0.33 4.78
C LEU A 32 -11.52 1.08 5.74
N THR A 33 -10.77 0.35 6.56
CA THR A 33 -9.81 0.92 7.51
C THR A 33 -8.73 -0.10 7.89
N PHE A 34 -7.54 0.39 8.26
CA PHE A 34 -6.52 -0.40 8.97
C PHE A 34 -6.59 -0.20 10.49
N GLN A 35 -7.66 0.42 11.01
CA GLN A 35 -7.98 0.55 12.43
C GLN A 35 -9.31 -0.14 12.76
N PRO A 36 -9.47 -1.44 12.47
CA PRO A 36 -10.69 -2.16 12.82
C PRO A 36 -10.81 -2.29 14.34
N SER A 37 -12.04 -2.49 14.82
CA SER A 37 -12.36 -2.84 16.20
C SER A 37 -11.63 -4.11 16.68
N SER A 38 -11.39 -5.07 15.76
CA SER A 38 -10.61 -6.28 16.02
C SER A 38 -9.64 -6.58 14.88
N ALA A 39 -8.33 -6.41 15.15
CA ALA A 39 -7.28 -6.78 14.20
C ALA A 39 -7.31 -8.28 13.86
N GLN A 40 -7.62 -9.15 14.82
CA GLN A 40 -7.71 -10.59 14.59
C GLN A 40 -8.86 -10.95 13.65
N GLN A 41 -10.01 -10.30 13.80
CA GLN A 41 -11.17 -10.51 12.93
C GLN A 41 -10.87 -10.03 11.52
N PHE A 42 -10.35 -8.80 11.37
CA PHE A 42 -9.90 -8.26 10.08
C PHE A 42 -8.97 -9.22 9.32
N GLN A 43 -7.92 -9.76 9.99
CA GLN A 43 -7.01 -10.71 9.36
C GLN A 43 -7.68 -12.04 9.01
N THR A 44 -8.68 -12.46 9.81
CA THR A 44 -9.47 -13.67 9.54
C THR A 44 -10.36 -13.48 8.33
N ASP A 45 -10.99 -12.31 8.16
CA ASP A 45 -11.85 -12.00 7.03
C ASP A 45 -11.06 -11.89 5.72
N ILE A 46 -9.91 -11.21 5.71
CA ILE A 46 -9.01 -11.21 4.54
C ILE A 46 -8.64 -12.64 4.15
N GLN A 47 -8.22 -13.46 5.12
CA GLN A 47 -7.87 -14.85 4.83
C GLN A 47 -9.06 -15.64 4.29
N TYR A 48 -10.25 -15.46 4.87
CA TYR A 48 -11.48 -16.14 4.46
C TYR A 48 -11.84 -15.80 3.02
N TYR A 49 -11.93 -14.50 2.68
CA TYR A 49 -12.29 -14.08 1.31
C TYR A 49 -11.25 -14.52 0.30
N ILE A 50 -9.94 -14.41 0.60
CA ILE A 50 -8.91 -14.88 -0.30
C ILE A 50 -8.97 -16.40 -0.51
N ASN A 51 -9.26 -17.18 0.54
CA ASN A 51 -9.47 -18.63 0.40
C ASN A 51 -10.67 -18.95 -0.48
N LEU A 52 -11.78 -18.24 -0.27
CA LEU A 52 -13.02 -18.38 -1.03
C LEU A 52 -12.75 -18.12 -2.53
N PHE A 53 -12.15 -16.97 -2.83
CA PHE A 53 -11.89 -16.52 -4.19
C PHE A 53 -10.81 -17.31 -4.92
N LYS A 54 -9.86 -17.92 -4.21
CA LYS A 54 -8.83 -18.78 -4.80
C LYS A 54 -9.21 -20.25 -4.91
N ASN A 55 -10.37 -20.66 -4.41
CA ASN A 55 -10.78 -22.05 -4.47
C ASN A 55 -11.45 -22.35 -5.81
N GLU A 56 -10.74 -23.01 -6.73
CA GLU A 56 -11.24 -23.39 -8.07
C GLU A 56 -12.49 -24.28 -8.05
N SER A 57 -12.75 -24.97 -6.94
CA SER A 57 -13.97 -25.77 -6.74
C SER A 57 -15.16 -24.97 -6.19
N ASP A 58 -14.96 -23.70 -5.86
CA ASP A 58 -15.98 -22.84 -5.25
C ASP A 58 -16.73 -22.01 -6.31
N ASN A 59 -18.00 -21.71 -6.04
CA ASN A 59 -18.83 -20.87 -6.91
C ASN A 59 -18.36 -19.42 -6.96
N TYR A 60 -17.52 -18.99 -6.01
CA TYR A 60 -16.93 -17.66 -5.97
C TYR A 60 -15.48 -17.63 -6.46
N PHE A 61 -15.01 -18.70 -7.12
CA PHE A 61 -13.69 -18.70 -7.74
C PHE A 61 -13.53 -17.46 -8.62
N SER A 62 -12.43 -16.77 -8.40
CA SER A 62 -12.11 -15.52 -9.08
C SER A 62 -10.86 -15.70 -9.92
N LYS A 63 -10.95 -15.30 -11.19
CA LYS A 63 -9.77 -15.13 -12.05
C LYS A 63 -9.07 -13.80 -11.76
N ARG A 64 -9.84 -12.84 -11.26
CA ARG A 64 -9.42 -11.46 -11.03
C ARG A 64 -9.90 -10.97 -9.67
N ILE A 65 -9.14 -10.08 -9.05
CA ILE A 65 -9.54 -9.45 -7.79
C ILE A 65 -9.33 -7.93 -7.81
N ILE A 66 -10.23 -7.22 -7.16
CA ILE A 66 -10.18 -5.77 -6.94
C ILE A 66 -10.05 -5.52 -5.44
N PHE A 67 -9.09 -4.70 -5.04
CA PHE A 67 -9.03 -4.13 -3.69
C PHE A 67 -9.42 -2.66 -3.76
N ASP A 68 -10.53 -2.30 -3.13
CA ASP A 68 -10.96 -0.90 -3.03
C ASP A 68 -10.56 -0.34 -1.68
N VAL A 69 -9.79 0.74 -1.69
CA VAL A 69 -9.29 1.43 -0.50
C VAL A 69 -9.67 2.92 -0.49
N ARG A 70 -10.67 3.30 -1.30
CA ARG A 70 -11.23 4.65 -1.28
C ARG A 70 -11.67 5.04 0.13
N ASN A 71 -11.47 6.30 0.49
CA ASN A 71 -11.78 6.86 1.80
C ASN A 71 -11.13 6.17 3.01
N ASN A 72 -10.18 5.24 2.83
CA ASN A 72 -9.56 4.56 3.96
C ASN A 72 -8.57 5.49 4.69
N PRO A 73 -8.84 5.87 5.96
CA PRO A 73 -8.03 6.85 6.69
C PRO A 73 -6.68 6.30 7.18
N GLY A 74 -6.42 5.00 6.94
CA GLY A 74 -5.29 4.27 7.49
C GLY A 74 -5.64 3.61 8.81
N GLY A 75 -4.68 3.61 9.75
CA GLY A 75 -4.80 2.89 11.02
C GLY A 75 -3.47 2.29 11.48
N TYR A 76 -3.49 1.07 11.99
CA TYR A 76 -2.28 0.42 12.52
C TYR A 76 -1.28 0.06 11.40
N VAL A 77 -0.10 0.68 11.43
CA VAL A 77 0.99 0.49 10.45
C VAL A 77 1.31 -0.98 10.20
N TYR A 78 1.41 -1.78 11.27
CA TYR A 78 1.69 -3.20 11.14
C TYR A 78 0.60 -3.94 10.36
N LEU A 79 -0.67 -3.55 10.49
CA LEU A 79 -1.78 -4.25 9.85
C LEU A 79 -1.74 -4.05 8.33
N GLY A 80 -1.40 -2.84 7.87
CA GLY A 80 -1.13 -2.56 6.46
C GLY A 80 0.03 -3.37 5.90
N ALA A 81 1.19 -3.35 6.56
CA ALA A 81 2.37 -4.09 6.13
C ALA A 81 2.17 -5.61 6.12
N GLN A 82 1.48 -6.16 7.13
CA GLN A 82 1.17 -7.58 7.20
C GLN A 82 0.15 -8.00 6.13
N THR A 83 -0.85 -7.16 5.85
CA THR A 83 -1.83 -7.37 4.78
C THR A 83 -1.17 -7.36 3.41
N LEU A 84 -0.31 -6.37 3.14
CA LEU A 84 0.50 -6.29 1.92
C LEU A 84 1.26 -7.61 1.68
N ARG A 85 1.97 -8.09 2.71
CA ARG A 85 2.73 -9.34 2.62
C ARG A 85 1.85 -10.58 2.40
N PHE A 86 0.65 -10.59 2.96
CA PHE A 86 -0.28 -11.71 2.81
C PHE A 86 -0.87 -11.76 1.40
N LEU A 87 -1.31 -10.61 0.88
CA LEU A 87 -1.92 -10.48 -0.44
C LEU A 87 -0.90 -10.60 -1.58
N PHE A 88 0.32 -10.13 -1.35
CA PHE A 88 1.41 -10.13 -2.31
C PHE A 88 2.66 -10.79 -1.70
N PRO A 89 2.73 -12.13 -1.63
CA PRO A 89 3.90 -12.81 -1.06
C PRO A 89 5.21 -12.56 -1.81
N GLN A 90 5.12 -12.07 -3.06
CA GLN A 90 6.21 -11.59 -3.90
C GLN A 90 6.66 -10.16 -3.59
N ALA A 91 6.00 -9.46 -2.65
CA ALA A 91 6.43 -8.15 -2.18
C ALA A 91 7.83 -8.27 -1.53
N GLY A 92 8.85 -7.90 -2.31
CA GLY A 92 10.23 -7.84 -1.84
C GLY A 92 10.44 -6.78 -0.75
N HIS A 93 11.61 -6.80 -0.12
CA HIS A 93 12.00 -5.79 0.86
C HIS A 93 12.00 -4.36 0.26
N PRO A 94 11.68 -3.31 1.03
CA PRO A 94 11.12 -3.35 2.38
C PRO A 94 9.59 -3.61 2.35
N ILE A 95 9.09 -4.39 3.32
CA ILE A 95 7.64 -4.62 3.52
C ILE A 95 7.09 -3.64 4.56
N TYR A 96 7.86 -3.45 5.64
CA TYR A 96 7.57 -2.46 6.65
C TYR A 96 8.12 -1.09 6.21
N PRO A 97 7.51 0.02 6.63
CA PRO A 97 7.97 1.34 6.23
C PRO A 97 9.39 1.59 6.73
N VAL A 98 10.24 2.08 5.83
CA VAL A 98 11.54 2.68 6.18
C VAL A 98 11.26 4.13 6.58
N VAL A 99 11.68 4.51 7.77
CA VAL A 99 11.32 5.78 8.38
C VAL A 99 12.50 6.48 9.04
N ASP A 100 12.34 7.77 9.30
CA ASP A 100 13.14 8.50 10.28
C ASP A 100 12.27 9.38 11.18
N GLN A 101 12.89 9.95 12.20
CA GLN A 101 12.23 10.82 13.16
C GLN A 101 13.06 12.07 13.44
N ILE A 102 12.39 13.22 13.53
CA ILE A 102 13.04 14.49 13.93
C ILE A 102 13.41 14.42 15.41
N ARG A 103 14.65 14.80 15.75
CA ARG A 103 15.15 14.82 17.12
C ARG A 103 14.65 16.05 17.87
N THR A 104 13.47 15.95 18.46
CA THR A 104 12.89 16.97 19.34
C THR A 104 12.91 16.52 20.79
N PRO A 105 12.79 17.43 21.78
CA PRO A 105 12.61 17.04 23.18
C PRO A 105 11.43 16.08 23.37
N MET A 106 10.29 16.37 22.75
CA MET A 106 9.10 15.49 22.80
C MET A 106 9.36 14.11 22.19
N ASN A 107 9.95 14.05 20.99
CA ASN A 107 10.24 12.78 20.32
C ASN A 107 11.24 11.91 21.10
N LYS A 108 12.15 12.53 21.88
CA LYS A 108 13.08 11.82 22.75
C LYS A 108 12.35 11.07 23.87
N GLU A 109 11.33 11.69 24.44
CA GLU A 109 10.49 11.07 25.46
C GLU A 109 9.67 9.91 24.89
N PHE A 110 9.09 10.07 23.70
CA PHE A 110 8.40 8.97 23.01
C PHE A 110 9.34 7.81 22.68
N ALA A 111 10.54 8.10 22.17
CA ALA A 111 11.54 7.07 21.90
C ALA A 111 11.96 6.31 23.16
N THR A 112 12.01 6.98 24.32
CA THR A 112 12.31 6.31 25.60
C THR A 112 11.23 5.30 25.99
N LEU A 113 9.96 5.60 25.71
CA LEU A 113 8.86 4.65 25.91
C LEU A 113 8.91 3.50 24.91
N ASP A 114 9.16 3.81 23.64
CA ASP A 114 9.32 2.84 22.56
C ASP A 114 10.44 1.82 22.87
N GLU A 115 11.62 2.30 23.27
CA GLU A 115 12.76 1.47 23.69
C GLU A 115 12.44 0.65 24.94
N TYR A 116 11.67 1.20 25.89
CA TYR A 116 11.22 0.48 27.07
C TYR A 116 10.30 -0.69 26.70
N LEU A 117 9.25 -0.42 25.91
CA LEU A 117 8.27 -1.43 25.49
C LEU A 117 8.96 -2.54 24.68
N GLN A 118 9.85 -2.17 23.76
CA GLN A 118 10.66 -3.11 23.00
C GLN A 118 11.50 -4.04 23.89
N ARG A 119 12.00 -3.55 25.03
CA ARG A 119 12.81 -4.35 25.97
C ARG A 119 11.98 -5.27 26.85
N ILE A 120 10.85 -4.80 27.36
CA ILE A 120 10.07 -5.56 28.35
C ILE A 120 8.97 -6.44 27.77
N SER A 121 8.48 -6.10 26.58
CA SER A 121 7.35 -6.77 25.91
C SER A 121 7.71 -7.07 24.47
N LYS A 122 8.93 -7.54 24.23
CA LYS A 122 9.47 -7.81 22.88
C LYS A 122 8.58 -8.72 22.04
N ASP A 123 7.86 -9.65 22.68
CA ASP A 123 6.98 -10.60 22.00
C ASP A 123 5.60 -10.01 21.66
N GLU A 124 5.31 -8.78 22.07
CA GLU A 124 4.01 -8.12 21.84
C GLU A 124 4.15 -6.70 21.23
N SER A 125 5.34 -6.08 21.33
CA SER A 125 5.58 -4.69 20.95
C SER A 125 5.98 -4.52 19.48
N GLU A 126 6.00 -3.28 19.00
CA GLU A 126 6.77 -2.97 17.79
C GLU A 126 8.27 -3.08 18.10
N LEU A 127 9.04 -3.55 17.12
CA LEU A 127 10.49 -3.57 17.17
C LEU A 127 11.04 -2.58 16.17
N PHE A 128 11.90 -1.68 16.62
CA PHE A 128 12.71 -0.84 15.75
C PHE A 128 13.93 -1.62 15.31
N VAL A 129 14.13 -1.69 14.00
CA VAL A 129 15.20 -2.48 13.39
C VAL A 129 16.01 -1.64 12.40
N ASN A 130 17.28 -1.97 12.23
CA ASN A 130 18.12 -1.40 11.20
C ASN A 130 17.50 -1.69 9.81
N ALA A 131 17.47 -0.67 8.95
CA ALA A 131 16.78 -0.77 7.67
C ALA A 131 17.48 -1.68 6.65
N GLU A 132 18.77 -1.98 6.80
CA GLU A 132 19.55 -2.78 5.86
C GLU A 132 19.63 -4.25 6.27
N ASP A 133 19.96 -4.52 7.54
CA ASP A 133 20.21 -5.90 8.03
C ASP A 133 19.08 -6.46 8.92
N MET A 134 18.06 -5.66 9.22
CA MET A 134 16.90 -6.02 10.07
C MET A 134 17.27 -6.41 11.51
N SER A 135 18.48 -6.10 11.97
CA SER A 135 18.88 -6.29 13.37
C SER A 135 18.07 -5.35 14.28
N VAL A 136 17.68 -5.86 15.45
CA VAL A 136 16.95 -5.07 16.45
C VAL A 136 17.85 -3.95 16.97
N ASP A 137 17.39 -2.70 16.81
CA ASP A 137 18.13 -1.51 17.20
C ASP A 137 17.46 -0.81 18.39
N GLY A 138 17.86 -1.21 19.59
CA GLY A 138 17.38 -0.60 20.85
C GLY A 138 17.95 0.79 21.12
N GLN A 139 18.71 1.37 20.18
CA GLN A 139 19.26 2.72 20.26
C GLN A 139 18.90 3.55 19.02
N PHE A 140 17.87 3.14 18.26
CA PHE A 140 17.49 3.75 16.98
C PHE A 140 17.36 5.28 17.04
N TYR A 141 16.95 5.83 18.18
CA TYR A 141 16.76 7.27 18.35
C TYR A 141 18.07 8.03 18.60
N THR A 142 18.94 7.47 19.43
CA THR A 142 20.23 8.09 19.81
C THR A 142 21.31 7.86 18.77
N LYS A 143 21.20 6.77 18.00
CA LYS A 143 22.07 6.46 16.88
C LYS A 143 21.82 7.44 15.73
N GLY A 144 22.87 8.16 15.34
CA GLY A 144 22.89 8.93 14.10
C GLY A 144 23.41 10.35 14.20
N GLY A 145 23.48 10.99 13.03
CA GLY A 145 23.94 12.37 12.82
C GLY A 145 23.41 12.98 11.53
N ARG A 146 22.27 12.47 11.04
CA ARG A 146 21.62 12.98 9.83
C ARG A 146 20.95 14.31 10.11
N THR A 147 20.95 15.18 9.11
CA THR A 147 20.20 16.44 9.13
C THR A 147 19.34 16.56 7.88
N ARG A 148 18.25 17.30 7.97
CA ARG A 148 17.43 17.69 6.81
C ARG A 148 17.25 19.19 6.80
N LYS A 149 17.60 19.81 5.67
CA LYS A 149 17.37 21.23 5.42
C LYS A 149 16.17 21.39 4.47
N THR A 150 15.13 22.07 4.95
CA THR A 150 14.00 22.50 4.12
C THR A 150 14.16 23.98 3.79
N THR A 151 14.07 24.35 2.52
CA THR A 151 14.20 25.74 2.05
C THR A 151 12.91 26.15 1.35
N SER A 152 12.36 27.31 1.71
CA SER A 152 11.29 27.96 0.95
C SER A 152 11.92 28.99 0.02
N ASN A 153 11.70 28.82 -1.28
CA ASN A 153 12.14 29.78 -2.29
C ASN A 153 11.33 31.07 -2.26
N GLU A 154 10.06 31.00 -1.85
CA GLU A 154 9.16 32.15 -1.74
C GLU A 154 9.65 33.13 -0.66
N PHE A 155 10.07 32.61 0.50
CA PHE A 155 10.51 33.43 1.62
C PHE A 155 12.03 33.54 1.76
N ASN A 156 12.79 32.84 0.91
CA ASN A 156 14.25 32.67 1.01
C ASN A 156 14.70 32.31 2.44
N LYS A 157 13.96 31.42 3.09
CA LYS A 157 14.23 30.94 4.45
C LYS A 157 14.50 29.45 4.44
N SER A 158 15.34 29.00 5.36
CA SER A 158 15.63 27.58 5.55
C SER A 158 15.60 27.17 7.01
N LEU A 159 15.12 25.96 7.26
CA LEU A 159 15.17 25.29 8.55
C LEU A 159 15.96 23.99 8.41
N THR A 160 16.96 23.81 9.27
CA THR A 160 17.69 22.54 9.38
C THR A 160 17.25 21.83 10.66
N VAL A 161 16.94 20.55 10.57
CA VAL A 161 16.57 19.70 11.71
C VAL A 161 17.48 18.48 11.80
N ASP A 162 17.74 18.03 13.02
CA ASP A 162 18.43 16.77 13.28
C ASP A 162 17.46 15.60 13.17
N LEU A 163 17.94 14.49 12.62
CA LEU A 163 17.17 13.26 12.39
C LEU A 163 17.86 12.06 13.05
N THR A 164 17.08 11.02 13.31
CA THR A 164 17.61 9.68 13.53
C THR A 164 18.26 9.13 12.24
N GLU A 165 19.04 8.05 12.36
CA GLU A 165 19.26 7.18 11.22
C GLU A 165 17.93 6.62 10.69
N LYS A 166 17.93 6.12 9.45
CA LYS A 166 16.76 5.40 8.93
C LYS A 166 16.62 4.05 9.65
N TYR A 167 15.38 3.71 10.01
CA TYR A 167 15.04 2.43 10.65
C TYR A 167 13.72 1.90 10.08
N GLN A 168 13.34 0.68 10.43
CA GLN A 168 12.04 0.10 10.10
C GLN A 168 11.24 -0.20 11.37
N ILE A 169 9.92 -0.04 11.27
CA ILE A 169 8.97 -0.43 12.32
C ILE A 169 8.53 -1.85 12.04
N TYR A 170 9.05 -2.84 12.78
CA TYR A 170 8.81 -4.26 12.54
C TYR A 170 7.87 -4.86 13.59
N ARG A 171 6.80 -5.52 13.14
CA ARG A 171 5.90 -6.27 14.04
C ARG A 171 5.51 -7.65 13.49
N ASN A 172 6.41 -8.27 12.71
CA ASN A 172 6.09 -9.51 12.03
C ASN A 172 6.16 -10.76 12.93
N HIS A 173 6.76 -10.65 14.12
CA HIS A 173 6.87 -11.74 15.10
C HIS A 173 5.50 -12.14 15.70
N ILE A 174 4.50 -11.26 15.62
CA ILE A 174 3.10 -11.50 16.01
C ILE A 174 2.13 -11.36 14.83
N ASN A 175 2.60 -11.65 13.62
CA ASN A 175 1.77 -11.62 12.44
C ASN A 175 0.86 -12.85 12.36
N ASN A 176 -0.44 -12.67 12.66
CA ASN A 176 -1.45 -13.72 12.61
C ASN A 176 -1.64 -14.31 11.20
N PHE A 177 -1.30 -13.59 10.12
CA PHE A 177 -1.30 -14.20 8.79
C PHE A 177 -0.26 -15.31 8.64
N ILE A 178 0.84 -15.28 9.39
CA ILE A 178 1.87 -16.33 9.31
C ILE A 178 1.37 -17.65 9.88
N SER A 179 0.72 -17.62 11.06
CA SER A 179 0.12 -18.80 11.67
C SER A 179 -1.00 -19.35 10.79
N LYS A 180 -1.87 -18.46 10.29
CA LYS A 180 -2.97 -18.76 9.35
C LYS A 180 -2.50 -19.34 8.02
N ALA A 181 -1.39 -18.87 7.49
CA ALA A 181 -0.81 -19.35 6.23
C ALA A 181 0.09 -20.59 6.41
N SER A 182 0.28 -21.11 7.64
CA SER A 182 1.27 -22.15 7.93
C SER A 182 1.12 -23.41 7.07
N ASN A 183 -0.12 -23.91 6.95
CA ASN A 183 -0.54 -25.07 6.15
C ASN A 183 -1.32 -24.67 4.89
N TRP A 184 -1.22 -23.40 4.49
CA TRP A 184 -1.97 -22.90 3.36
C TRP A 184 -1.32 -23.30 2.04
N LYS A 185 -2.10 -23.90 1.13
CA LYS A 185 -1.57 -24.40 -0.16
C LYS A 185 -0.89 -23.32 -1.01
N TRP A 186 -1.30 -22.05 -0.84
CA TRP A 186 -0.77 -20.89 -1.56
C TRP A 186 0.35 -20.15 -0.81
N LYS A 187 0.86 -20.71 0.29
CA LYS A 187 1.92 -20.06 1.09
C LYS A 187 3.13 -19.73 0.22
N ARG A 188 3.52 -18.45 0.20
CA ARG A 188 4.64 -17.91 -0.62
C ARG A 188 4.46 -18.10 -2.13
N GLN A 189 3.24 -18.35 -2.59
CA GLN A 189 2.91 -18.37 -4.00
C GLN A 189 2.22 -17.05 -4.37
N ILE A 190 2.42 -16.62 -5.61
CA ILE A 190 1.68 -15.48 -6.17
C ILE A 190 0.21 -15.88 -6.22
N LEU A 191 -0.66 -15.08 -5.61
CA LEU A 191 -2.11 -15.38 -5.54
C LEU A 191 -2.80 -15.07 -6.87
N TYR A 192 -2.46 -13.92 -7.45
CA TYR A 192 -2.94 -13.40 -8.72
C TYR A 192 -1.76 -12.73 -9.42
N ASN A 193 -1.70 -12.79 -10.75
CA ASN A 193 -0.73 -11.98 -11.46
C ASN A 193 -1.05 -10.50 -11.26
N PRO A 194 -0.06 -9.61 -11.22
CA PRO A 194 -0.32 -8.17 -11.07
C PRO A 194 -1.32 -7.57 -12.07
N GLU A 195 -1.40 -8.09 -13.31
CA GLU A 195 -2.38 -7.67 -14.32
C GLU A 195 -3.83 -8.04 -13.96
N ASP A 196 -4.01 -9.08 -13.14
CA ASP A 196 -5.29 -9.58 -12.65
C ASP A 196 -5.69 -8.97 -11.30
N VAL A 197 -4.95 -7.96 -10.81
CA VAL A 197 -5.24 -7.25 -9.57
C VAL A 197 -5.41 -5.76 -9.85
N LEU A 198 -6.55 -5.20 -9.44
CA LEU A 198 -6.77 -3.75 -9.40
C LEU A 198 -6.76 -3.26 -7.96
N ILE A 199 -6.09 -2.13 -7.71
CA ILE A 199 -6.30 -1.32 -6.50
C ILE A 199 -7.04 -0.06 -6.90
N ILE A 200 -8.19 0.20 -6.29
CA ILE A 200 -8.94 1.43 -6.50
C ILE A 200 -8.72 2.35 -5.31
N THR A 201 -8.34 3.59 -5.58
CA THR A 201 -8.13 4.66 -4.60
C THR A 201 -8.69 5.96 -5.14
N ASP A 202 -9.07 6.88 -4.27
CA ASP A 202 -9.56 8.23 -4.60
C ASP A 202 -8.53 9.32 -4.30
N GLY A 203 -7.34 8.90 -3.85
CA GLY A 203 -6.32 9.81 -3.33
C GLY A 203 -6.54 10.23 -1.87
N LEU A 204 -7.69 9.92 -1.25
CA LEU A 204 -7.95 10.21 0.17
C LEU A 204 -7.44 9.12 1.11
N CYS A 205 -7.05 7.98 0.56
CA CYS A 205 -6.29 6.93 1.24
C CYS A 205 -5.10 7.54 2.00
N ALA A 206 -5.15 7.50 3.34
CA ALA A 206 -4.23 8.24 4.21
C ALA A 206 -3.42 7.33 5.14
N SER A 207 -2.31 7.84 5.71
CA SER A 207 -1.55 7.15 6.76
C SER A 207 -1.16 5.72 6.32
N THR A 208 -1.50 4.69 7.08
CA THR A 208 -1.25 3.27 6.75
C THR A 208 -1.83 2.85 5.39
N CYS A 209 -2.97 3.41 4.97
CA CYS A 209 -3.50 3.14 3.63
C CYS A 209 -2.54 3.68 2.56
N SER A 210 -2.04 4.91 2.75
CA SER A 210 -1.06 5.53 1.85
C SER A 210 0.19 4.67 1.72
N GLN A 211 0.71 4.16 2.85
CA GLN A 211 1.82 3.19 2.85
C GLN A 211 1.50 1.95 2.02
N PHE A 212 0.32 1.36 2.20
CA PHE A 212 -0.13 0.17 1.50
C PHE A 212 -0.19 0.38 -0.03
N VAL A 213 -0.88 1.41 -0.51
CA VAL A 213 -1.02 1.63 -1.96
C VAL A 213 0.27 2.11 -2.62
N LYS A 214 1.06 2.97 -1.95
CA LYS A 214 2.34 3.44 -2.48
C LYS A 214 3.36 2.31 -2.53
N ALA A 215 3.34 1.37 -1.57
CA ALA A 215 4.16 0.16 -1.64
C ALA A 215 3.76 -0.76 -2.80
N ILE A 216 2.46 -0.95 -3.05
CA ILE A 216 1.95 -1.74 -4.19
C ILE A 216 2.41 -1.14 -5.51
N GLN A 217 2.25 0.17 -5.70
CA GLN A 217 2.65 0.82 -6.94
C GLN A 217 4.17 0.78 -7.12
N GLN A 218 4.95 1.24 -6.15
CA GLN A 218 6.40 1.31 -6.31
C GLN A 218 7.08 -0.06 -6.49
N LYS A 219 6.39 -1.14 -6.13
CA LYS A 219 6.82 -2.54 -6.33
C LYS A 219 6.10 -3.25 -7.48
N HIS A 220 5.20 -2.56 -8.19
CA HIS A 220 4.46 -3.07 -9.34
C HIS A 220 3.72 -4.39 -9.06
N LEU A 221 3.00 -4.43 -7.93
CA LEU A 221 2.32 -5.63 -7.44
C LEU A 221 0.88 -5.78 -7.96
N ALA A 222 0.30 -4.69 -8.47
CA ALA A 222 -1.05 -4.61 -9.02
C ALA A 222 -1.16 -3.35 -9.87
N ARG A 223 -2.21 -3.26 -10.71
CA ARG A 223 -2.59 -2.01 -11.37
C ARG A 223 -3.29 -1.08 -10.38
N ILE A 224 -2.98 0.21 -10.44
CA ILE A 224 -3.62 1.23 -9.62
C ILE A 224 -4.60 2.05 -10.46
N VAL A 225 -5.82 2.18 -9.97
CA VAL A 225 -6.88 3.02 -10.53
C VAL A 225 -7.15 4.18 -9.58
N ALA A 226 -6.98 5.40 -10.06
CA ALA A 226 -7.45 6.58 -9.35
C ALA A 226 -8.91 6.87 -9.76
N ALA A 227 -9.83 6.85 -8.79
CA ALA A 227 -11.17 7.38 -8.96
C ALA A 227 -11.16 8.87 -8.64
N GLY A 228 -11.64 9.71 -9.55
CA GLY A 228 -11.69 11.15 -9.36
C GLY A 228 -11.62 11.92 -10.67
N VAL A 229 -11.84 13.23 -10.61
CA VAL A 229 -11.88 14.08 -11.81
C VAL A 229 -10.58 14.83 -12.04
N ARG A 230 -10.29 15.16 -13.31
CA ARG A 230 -9.24 16.12 -13.66
C ARG A 230 -9.58 17.51 -13.14
N ASP A 231 -8.57 18.27 -12.74
CA ASP A 231 -8.77 19.70 -12.46
C ASP A 231 -9.07 20.38 -13.80
N PRO A 232 -10.30 20.90 -14.03
CA PRO A 232 -10.64 21.50 -15.31
C PRO A 232 -9.84 22.77 -15.61
N ARG A 233 -9.16 23.35 -14.60
CA ARG A 233 -8.31 24.53 -14.73
C ARG A 233 -6.86 24.17 -15.07
N ASP A 234 -6.44 22.93 -14.78
CA ASP A 234 -5.11 22.41 -15.09
C ASP A 234 -5.21 20.92 -15.42
N PRO A 235 -5.52 20.57 -16.68
CA PRO A 235 -5.70 19.18 -17.11
C PRO A 235 -4.44 18.31 -16.98
N ASN A 236 -3.26 18.93 -16.86
CA ASN A 236 -1.98 18.22 -16.69
C ASN A 236 -1.63 18.01 -15.21
N LYS A 237 -2.46 18.49 -14.29
CA LYS A 237 -2.22 18.31 -12.86
C LYS A 237 -2.31 16.84 -12.48
N ARG A 238 -1.19 16.33 -12.01
CA ARG A 238 -1.06 14.96 -11.51
C ARG A 238 -1.90 14.76 -10.24
N GLN A 239 -2.48 13.57 -10.10
CA GLN A 239 -3.21 13.13 -8.92
C GLN A 239 -2.36 12.10 -8.20
N ASP A 240 -2.02 12.36 -6.93
CA ASP A 240 -1.37 11.35 -6.08
C ASP A 240 -2.37 10.26 -5.72
N ILE A 241 -1.92 9.01 -5.67
CA ILE A 241 -2.77 7.84 -5.34
C ILE A 241 -3.17 7.78 -3.86
N ALA A 242 -2.58 8.64 -3.03
CA ALA A 242 -2.83 8.72 -1.60
C ALA A 242 -2.36 10.05 -1.02
N ILE A 243 -2.88 10.42 0.16
CA ILE A 243 -2.47 11.60 0.93
C ILE A 243 -1.76 11.17 2.22
N ALA A 244 -1.09 12.13 2.88
CA ALA A 244 -0.48 11.92 4.20
C ALA A 244 0.38 10.65 4.31
N GLY A 245 1.25 10.43 3.31
CA GLY A 245 2.21 9.32 3.22
C GLY A 245 3.31 9.43 4.29
N SER A 246 2.94 9.19 5.54
CA SER A 246 3.78 9.27 6.73
C SER A 246 4.13 7.89 7.27
N GLY A 247 5.25 7.77 7.99
CA GLY A 247 5.70 6.49 8.55
C GLY A 247 4.86 6.08 9.77
N SER A 248 4.42 7.08 10.53
CA SER A 248 3.38 7.00 11.54
C SER A 248 2.82 8.40 11.78
N ALA A 249 1.62 8.46 12.37
CA ALA A 249 1.01 9.70 12.81
C ALA A 249 0.66 9.63 14.31
N THR A 250 0.57 10.79 14.94
CA THR A 250 0.08 10.93 16.30
C THR A 250 -0.92 12.07 16.39
N THR A 251 -1.65 12.14 17.51
CA THR A 251 -2.57 13.24 17.81
C THR A 251 -2.26 13.82 19.16
N VAL A 252 -2.64 15.08 19.37
CA VAL A 252 -2.52 15.72 20.69
C VAL A 252 -3.29 14.93 21.75
N ALA A 253 -4.46 14.38 21.41
CA ALA A 253 -5.23 13.53 22.31
C ALA A 253 -4.46 12.25 22.71
N SER A 254 -3.84 11.56 21.75
CA SER A 254 -2.99 10.39 22.03
C SER A 254 -1.77 10.75 22.89
N ILE A 255 -1.14 11.90 22.64
CA ILE A 255 -0.01 12.40 23.44
C ILE A 255 -0.46 12.64 24.89
N GLN A 256 -1.60 13.31 25.12
CA GLN A 256 -2.12 13.55 26.48
C GLN A 256 -2.53 12.24 27.16
N SER A 257 -3.16 11.31 26.44
CA SER A 257 -3.53 10.01 26.98
C SER A 257 -2.32 9.23 27.47
N LEU A 258 -1.21 9.26 26.72
CA LEU A 258 0.04 8.62 27.13
C LEU A 258 0.67 9.38 28.30
N ARG A 259 0.69 10.72 28.26
CA ARG A 259 1.15 11.62 29.35
C ARG A 259 0.58 11.24 30.70
N ASP A 260 -0.72 10.97 30.72
CA ASP A 260 -1.46 10.72 31.95
C ASP A 260 -1.52 9.23 32.33
N PHE A 261 -1.00 8.32 31.50
CA PHE A 261 -0.93 6.89 31.78
C PHE A 261 0.09 6.58 32.88
N ASP A 262 -0.39 6.06 34.01
CA ASP A 262 0.41 5.84 35.22
C ASP A 262 1.65 4.96 34.98
N GLY A 263 1.55 3.96 34.09
CA GLY A 263 2.67 3.09 33.75
C GLY A 263 3.85 3.79 33.07
N TYR A 264 3.63 4.98 32.48
CA TYR A 264 4.65 5.73 31.75
C TYR A 264 5.13 7.00 32.47
N LYS A 265 4.40 7.50 33.47
CA LYS A 265 4.74 8.74 34.21
C LYS A 265 6.18 8.77 34.75
N THR A 266 6.72 7.64 35.17
CA THR A 266 8.08 7.55 35.74
C THR A 266 9.18 7.36 34.70
N ARG A 267 8.84 7.24 33.42
CA ARG A 267 9.77 6.78 32.37
C ARG A 267 10.18 7.86 31.38
N TRP A 268 9.48 8.97 31.38
CA TRP A 268 9.79 10.13 30.57
C TRP A 268 9.71 11.42 31.37
N ASN A 269 10.35 12.46 30.86
CA ASN A 269 10.25 13.79 31.42
C ASN A 269 9.02 14.53 30.86
N ILE A 270 7.96 14.60 31.65
CA ILE A 270 6.72 15.28 31.27
C ILE A 270 6.89 16.77 30.94
N SER A 271 7.98 17.42 31.38
CA SER A 271 8.25 18.83 31.02
C SER A 271 8.54 19.01 29.54
N ASN A 272 8.95 17.94 28.85
CA ASN A 272 9.20 17.93 27.41
C ASN A 272 7.94 17.58 26.59
N ILE A 273 6.82 17.26 27.26
CA ILE A 273 5.54 16.95 26.63
C ILE A 273 4.64 18.18 26.69
N PRO A 274 4.16 18.71 25.55
CA PRO A 274 3.22 19.83 25.55
C PRO A 274 1.96 19.52 26.36
N GLY A 275 1.44 20.51 27.08
CA GLY A 275 0.13 20.39 27.75
C GLY A 275 -1.03 20.35 26.75
N PRO A 276 -2.26 20.13 27.23
CA PRO A 276 -3.45 20.17 26.38
C PRO A 276 -3.66 21.56 25.78
N PHE A 277 -4.42 21.62 24.69
CA PHE A 277 -4.83 22.90 24.11
C PHE A 277 -5.64 23.74 25.12
N ILE A 278 -5.40 25.05 25.13
CA ILE A 278 -6.10 26.00 26.02
C ILE A 278 -7.62 26.02 25.74
N ARG A 279 -8.03 25.74 24.49
CA ARG A 279 -9.45 25.73 24.08
C ARG A 279 -9.93 24.30 23.86
N SER A 280 -11.13 24.02 24.37
CA SER A 280 -11.86 22.78 24.08
C SER A 280 -12.30 22.70 22.61
N GLY A 281 -12.40 21.48 22.08
CA GLY A 281 -12.85 21.23 20.71
C GLY A 281 -11.78 21.33 19.63
N ILE A 282 -10.51 21.60 20.00
CA ILE A 282 -9.39 21.57 19.05
C ILE A 282 -8.84 20.15 18.95
N SER A 283 -8.84 19.60 17.73
CA SER A 283 -8.12 18.38 17.38
C SER A 283 -6.95 18.71 16.45
N MET A 284 -5.78 18.12 16.74
CA MET A 284 -4.61 18.21 15.88
C MET A 284 -3.92 16.85 15.80
N GLY A 285 -3.63 16.42 14.58
CA GLY A 285 -2.77 15.30 14.28
C GLY A 285 -1.64 15.71 13.34
N PHE A 286 -0.53 14.98 13.39
CA PHE A 286 0.62 15.23 12.53
C PHE A 286 1.44 13.95 12.34
N ALA A 287 2.19 13.89 11.24
CA ALA A 287 3.18 12.86 11.00
C ALA A 287 4.32 12.99 12.02
N ASN A 288 4.55 11.96 12.84
CA ASN A 288 5.67 11.95 13.79
C ASN A 288 6.89 11.20 13.24
N ARG A 289 6.75 10.47 12.12
CA ARG A 289 7.84 9.79 11.41
C ARG A 289 7.75 10.03 9.90
N GLY A 290 8.87 10.37 9.27
CA GLY A 290 8.96 10.56 7.82
C GLY A 290 9.05 9.21 7.11
N LEU A 291 8.20 8.97 6.11
CA LEU A 291 8.22 7.74 5.31
C LEU A 291 9.14 7.89 4.10
N TYR A 292 9.96 6.88 3.85
CA TYR A 292 10.79 6.75 2.64
C TYR A 292 10.19 5.76 1.64
N GLY A 293 10.62 5.89 0.37
CA GLY A 293 10.14 5.03 -0.71
C GLY A 293 10.51 3.55 -0.59
N TYR A 294 9.79 2.72 -1.34
CA TYR A 294 9.77 1.26 -1.27
C TYR A 294 10.59 0.57 -2.37
N ASN A 295 11.26 1.35 -3.21
CA ASN A 295 12.15 0.85 -4.27
C ASN A 295 13.47 1.63 -4.29
N TYR A 296 14.45 1.14 -5.05
CA TYR A 296 15.79 1.73 -5.08
C TYR A 296 15.80 3.20 -5.54
N GLN A 297 14.93 3.58 -6.47
CA GLN A 297 14.86 4.93 -7.02
C GLN A 297 14.31 5.94 -6.01
N SER A 298 13.37 5.51 -5.16
CA SER A 298 12.66 6.37 -4.20
C SER A 298 13.10 6.20 -2.75
N LYS A 299 14.08 5.33 -2.46
CA LYS A 299 14.53 5.00 -1.10
C LYS A 299 15.00 6.22 -0.28
N ASP A 300 15.37 7.31 -0.94
CA ASP A 300 15.83 8.57 -0.34
C ASP A 300 14.81 9.71 -0.45
N GLU A 301 13.67 9.46 -1.06
CA GLU A 301 12.58 10.42 -1.23
C GLU A 301 11.56 10.26 -0.10
N LEU A 302 11.08 11.40 0.43
CA LEU A 302 10.02 11.41 1.42
C LEU A 302 8.67 11.26 0.73
N MET A 303 7.94 10.20 1.08
CA MET A 303 6.67 9.86 0.43
C MET A 303 5.52 10.82 0.73
N GLU A 304 5.69 11.69 1.73
CA GLU A 304 4.79 12.81 2.01
C GLU A 304 4.80 13.86 0.89
N TYR A 305 5.94 14.05 0.22
CA TYR A 305 6.12 15.06 -0.84
C TYR A 305 6.21 14.45 -2.23
N LYS A 306 6.29 13.12 -2.33
CA LYS A 306 6.33 12.41 -3.60
C LYS A 306 4.94 12.04 -4.09
N ILE A 307 4.54 12.65 -5.20
CA ILE A 307 3.39 12.23 -6.00
C ILE A 307 3.72 10.89 -6.66
N VAL A 308 2.89 9.88 -6.39
CA VAL A 308 2.91 8.58 -7.06
C VAL A 308 1.65 8.50 -7.90
N ASP A 309 1.78 8.28 -9.22
CA ASP A 309 0.63 8.28 -10.13
C ASP A 309 -0.10 6.93 -10.16
N ALA A 310 -1.41 6.97 -10.38
CA ALA A 310 -2.20 5.79 -10.75
C ALA A 310 -1.92 5.39 -12.19
N ASP A 311 -2.04 4.11 -12.53
CA ASP A 311 -1.84 3.64 -13.90
C ASP A 311 -2.85 4.24 -14.87
N PHE A 312 -4.11 4.34 -14.45
CA PHE A 312 -5.13 5.09 -15.14
C PHE A 312 -6.13 5.71 -14.16
N ARG A 313 -6.92 6.65 -14.67
CA ARG A 313 -7.95 7.36 -13.90
C ARG A 313 -9.33 6.98 -14.41
N TYR A 314 -10.21 6.63 -13.49
CA TYR A 314 -11.64 6.54 -13.73
C TYR A 314 -12.28 7.86 -13.30
N GLU A 315 -12.81 8.61 -14.26
CA GLU A 315 -13.45 9.89 -13.95
C GLU A 315 -14.78 9.68 -13.24
N TYR A 316 -14.78 10.01 -11.96
CA TYR A 316 -15.91 9.83 -11.06
C TYR A 316 -15.99 11.03 -10.11
N ALA A 317 -17.09 11.78 -10.18
CA ALA A 317 -17.39 12.90 -9.29
C ALA A 317 -18.83 12.75 -8.76
N PRO A 318 -19.03 12.00 -7.68
CA PRO A 318 -20.33 11.94 -7.04
C PRO A 318 -20.65 13.30 -6.43
N ASN A 319 -21.87 13.81 -6.61
CA ASN A 319 -22.33 14.96 -5.82
C ASN A 319 -22.66 14.51 -4.40
N VAL A 320 -22.79 15.48 -3.49
CA VAL A 320 -23.32 15.21 -2.14
C VAL A 320 -24.73 14.61 -2.29
N GLY A 321 -24.91 13.39 -1.78
CA GLY A 321 -26.15 12.62 -1.93
C GLY A 321 -26.13 11.58 -3.07
N ASP A 322 -25.13 11.59 -3.96
CA ASP A 322 -24.89 10.55 -4.98
C ASP A 322 -24.02 9.42 -4.42
N GLU A 323 -24.15 9.15 -3.13
CA GLU A 323 -23.44 8.05 -2.49
C GLU A 323 -23.92 6.73 -3.10
N ILE A 324 -23.00 5.79 -3.28
CA ILE A 324 -23.35 4.43 -3.70
C ILE A 324 -24.11 3.80 -2.53
N VAL A 325 -25.43 3.71 -2.66
CA VAL A 325 -26.35 3.29 -1.58
C VAL A 325 -26.89 1.88 -1.78
N ASP A 326 -26.94 1.39 -3.02
CA ASP A 326 -27.44 0.06 -3.34
C ASP A 326 -26.43 -0.79 -4.13
N ILE A 327 -26.75 -2.08 -4.21
CA ILE A 327 -25.87 -3.09 -4.81
C ILE A 327 -25.72 -2.91 -6.33
N ASP A 328 -26.73 -2.37 -7.01
CA ASP A 328 -26.70 -2.16 -8.45
C ASP A 328 -25.72 -1.02 -8.78
N GLN A 329 -25.76 0.07 -8.01
CA GLN A 329 -24.80 1.17 -8.11
C GLN A 329 -23.36 0.73 -7.80
N VAL A 330 -23.16 -0.19 -6.84
CA VAL A 330 -21.85 -0.82 -6.60
C VAL A 330 -21.40 -1.59 -7.85
N GLY A 331 -22.32 -2.35 -8.45
CA GLY A 331 -22.09 -3.11 -9.68
C GLY A 331 -21.70 -2.21 -10.85
N ASP A 332 -22.43 -1.12 -11.06
CA ASP A 332 -22.16 -0.16 -12.13
C ASP A 332 -20.79 0.49 -11.94
N PHE A 333 -20.47 0.95 -10.72
CA PHE A 333 -19.19 1.59 -10.43
C PHE A 333 -17.99 0.71 -10.81
N TYR A 334 -17.97 -0.55 -10.37
CA TYR A 334 -16.85 -1.45 -10.68
C TYR A 334 -16.87 -1.94 -12.12
N SER A 335 -18.06 -2.15 -12.71
CA SER A 335 -18.17 -2.56 -14.13
C SER A 335 -17.62 -1.48 -15.05
N SER A 336 -17.95 -0.20 -14.81
CA SER A 336 -17.44 0.92 -15.60
C SER A 336 -15.91 1.06 -15.51
N ILE A 337 -15.30 0.75 -14.37
CA ILE A 337 -13.83 0.72 -14.24
C ILE A 337 -13.22 -0.39 -15.09
N LEU A 338 -13.82 -1.58 -15.07
CA LEU A 338 -13.36 -2.74 -15.85
C LEU A 338 -13.53 -2.50 -17.35
N GLU A 339 -14.64 -1.88 -17.76
CA GLU A 339 -14.90 -1.47 -19.16
C GLU A 339 -13.88 -0.44 -19.64
N LEU A 340 -13.59 0.59 -18.84
CA LEU A 340 -12.56 1.59 -19.17
C LEU A 340 -11.18 0.96 -19.33
N GLU A 341 -10.81 0.05 -18.42
CA GLU A 341 -9.54 -0.66 -18.55
C GLU A 341 -9.48 -1.49 -19.84
N GLU A 342 -10.57 -2.18 -20.18
CA GLU A 342 -10.68 -2.94 -21.41
C GLU A 342 -10.57 -2.04 -22.66
N GLU A 343 -11.17 -0.84 -22.63
CA GLU A 343 -11.03 0.17 -23.68
C GLU A 343 -9.57 0.62 -23.85
N LEU A 344 -8.89 0.93 -22.74
CA LEU A 344 -7.50 1.38 -22.73
C LEU A 344 -6.56 0.30 -23.28
N LEU A 345 -6.72 -0.94 -22.82
CA LEU A 345 -5.85 -2.06 -23.14
C LEU A 345 -6.30 -2.89 -24.37
N GLY A 346 -7.49 -2.62 -24.91
CA GLY A 346 -7.96 -3.16 -26.20
C GLY A 346 -8.10 -4.69 -26.25
N ASN A 347 -8.56 -5.32 -25.16
CA ASN A 347 -8.51 -6.78 -25.00
C ASN A 347 -9.70 -7.57 -25.60
N GLN A 348 -10.61 -6.94 -26.36
CA GLN A 348 -11.79 -7.62 -26.93
C GLN A 348 -11.47 -8.73 -27.95
N GLN A 349 -10.22 -8.87 -28.40
CA GLN A 349 -9.79 -10.04 -29.16
C GLN A 349 -8.43 -10.52 -28.63
N ARG A 350 -8.39 -11.73 -28.07
CA ARG A 350 -7.17 -12.50 -27.77
C ARG A 350 -6.42 -12.92 -29.05
N THR A 351 -6.35 -12.04 -30.05
CA THR A 351 -5.45 -12.19 -31.18
C THR A 351 -4.10 -11.65 -30.74
N ASN A 352 -3.20 -12.59 -30.48
CA ASN A 352 -1.88 -12.47 -29.86
C ASN A 352 -0.92 -11.39 -30.38
N LYS A 353 -1.23 -10.64 -31.45
CA LYS A 353 -0.34 -9.63 -32.05
C LYS A 353 -0.82 -8.23 -31.67
N GLY A 354 -0.04 -7.51 -30.87
CA GLY A 354 -0.35 -6.13 -30.45
C GLY A 354 -1.17 -6.01 -29.16
N LYS A 355 -1.13 -7.02 -28.26
CA LYS A 355 -1.72 -6.94 -26.92
C LYS A 355 -1.08 -5.77 -26.16
N LYS A 356 -1.90 -4.81 -25.73
CA LYS A 356 -1.42 -3.64 -25.01
C LYS A 356 -1.09 -3.96 -23.56
N CYS A 357 -0.22 -3.15 -22.97
CA CYS A 357 0.28 -3.35 -21.61
C CYS A 357 0.65 -2.03 -20.94
N LEU A 358 0.76 -2.06 -19.62
CA LEU A 358 1.37 -1.02 -18.82
C LEU A 358 2.88 -1.27 -18.71
N SER A 359 3.66 -0.19 -18.55
CA SER A 359 5.13 -0.21 -18.65
C SER A 359 5.82 -1.27 -17.80
N TRP A 360 5.32 -1.53 -16.59
CA TRP A 360 5.92 -2.48 -15.66
C TRP A 360 5.50 -3.93 -15.88
N GLU A 361 4.58 -4.22 -16.81
CA GLU A 361 4.01 -5.55 -17.01
C GLU A 361 4.91 -6.50 -17.80
N VAL A 362 4.63 -7.79 -17.63
CA VAL A 362 5.27 -8.91 -18.33
C VAL A 362 4.22 -9.96 -18.67
N ASP A 363 4.15 -10.41 -19.91
CA ASP A 363 3.26 -11.50 -20.34
C ASP A 363 3.95 -12.86 -20.17
N PHE A 364 3.56 -13.59 -19.13
CA PHE A 364 4.06 -14.94 -18.84
C PHE A 364 3.31 -16.03 -19.60
N VAL A 365 2.03 -15.81 -19.88
CA VAL A 365 1.14 -16.82 -20.46
C VAL A 365 1.55 -17.08 -21.90
N GLN A 366 1.71 -16.00 -22.67
CA GLN A 366 2.11 -16.08 -24.06
C GLN A 366 3.54 -16.62 -24.18
N ALA A 367 4.46 -16.10 -23.38
CA ALA A 367 5.84 -16.57 -23.35
C ALA A 367 5.95 -18.06 -23.00
N GLY A 368 5.16 -18.54 -22.04
CA GLY A 368 5.09 -19.95 -21.67
C GLY A 368 4.53 -20.86 -22.78
N SER A 369 3.52 -20.38 -23.51
CA SER A 369 2.86 -21.12 -24.60
C SER A 369 3.70 -21.22 -25.87
N LYS A 370 4.45 -20.17 -26.23
CA LYS A 370 5.36 -20.18 -27.39
C LYS A 370 6.68 -20.89 -27.09
N GLY A 371 7.08 -20.95 -25.82
CA GLY A 371 8.31 -21.60 -25.38
C GLY A 371 9.57 -20.73 -25.53
N ASP A 372 9.44 -19.51 -26.04
CA ASP A 372 10.56 -18.62 -26.38
C ASP A 372 11.35 -18.16 -25.15
N CYS A 373 10.70 -18.01 -23.99
CA CYS A 373 11.36 -17.55 -22.76
C CYS A 373 11.83 -18.68 -21.83
N ARG A 374 11.90 -19.94 -22.28
CA ARG A 374 12.36 -21.09 -21.46
C ARG A 374 13.89 -21.18 -21.32
N GLY A 375 14.67 -20.51 -22.18
CA GLY A 375 16.12 -20.70 -22.31
C GLY A 375 17.02 -20.03 -21.25
N CYS A 376 16.48 -19.21 -20.35
CA CYS A 376 17.29 -18.36 -19.45
C CYS A 376 17.21 -18.73 -17.96
N LEU A 377 16.85 -19.98 -17.63
CA LEU A 377 16.78 -20.52 -16.26
C LEU A 377 18.14 -20.48 -15.54
N ARG A 378 18.49 -19.35 -14.92
CA ARG A 378 19.57 -19.28 -13.93
C ARG A 378 19.06 -19.75 -12.56
N GLY A 379 18.87 -21.06 -12.39
CA GLY A 379 18.86 -21.74 -11.07
C GLY A 379 17.86 -21.30 -9.99
N ASP A 380 17.02 -20.30 -10.22
CA ASP A 380 16.02 -19.82 -9.27
C ASP A 380 14.63 -20.36 -9.65
N GLN A 381 14.13 -21.25 -8.80
CA GLN A 381 12.80 -21.87 -8.92
C GLN A 381 11.64 -20.86 -8.80
N HIS A 382 11.93 -19.61 -8.45
CA HIS A 382 10.94 -18.53 -8.32
C HIS A 382 11.02 -17.47 -9.43
N SER A 383 11.99 -17.58 -10.34
CA SER A 383 12.12 -16.66 -11.47
C SER A 383 11.09 -17.01 -12.56
N VAL A 384 10.14 -16.10 -12.81
CA VAL A 384 9.16 -16.23 -13.90
C VAL A 384 9.54 -15.27 -15.02
N PHE A 385 9.62 -15.81 -16.25
CA PHE A 385 10.08 -15.12 -17.43
C PHE A 385 8.92 -14.84 -18.38
N GLY A 386 8.92 -13.68 -19.01
CA GLY A 386 7.94 -13.40 -20.04
C GLY A 386 8.32 -12.22 -20.93
N TYR A 387 7.41 -11.89 -21.85
CA TYR A 387 7.60 -10.79 -22.78
C TYR A 387 7.39 -9.46 -22.04
N PRO A 388 8.36 -8.54 -22.03
CA PRO A 388 8.20 -7.24 -21.40
C PRO A 388 7.18 -6.39 -22.16
N CYS A 389 6.55 -5.46 -21.47
CA CYS A 389 5.92 -4.35 -22.18
C CYS A 389 6.97 -3.53 -22.95
N SER A 390 6.67 -3.02 -24.15
CA SER A 390 7.59 -2.20 -24.95
C SER A 390 8.00 -0.90 -24.26
N THR A 391 7.24 -0.48 -23.25
CA THR A 391 7.54 0.67 -22.39
C THR A 391 8.22 0.26 -21.08
N ARG A 392 8.69 -0.99 -20.95
CA ARG A 392 9.37 -1.49 -19.74
C ARG A 392 10.77 -0.91 -19.57
N GLY A 393 11.16 -0.71 -18.31
CA GLY A 393 12.47 -0.18 -17.93
C GLY A 393 12.59 1.33 -18.07
N ILE A 394 11.58 1.96 -18.68
CA ILE A 394 11.37 3.38 -18.62
C ILE A 394 11.14 3.76 -17.15
N THR A 395 11.81 4.81 -16.68
CA THR A 395 11.64 5.27 -15.29
C THR A 395 10.17 5.63 -15.02
N GLU A 396 9.74 5.63 -13.75
CA GLU A 396 8.37 6.04 -13.40
C GLU A 396 8.00 7.39 -14.04
N GLN A 397 8.95 8.33 -14.13
CA GLN A 397 8.75 9.62 -14.79
C GLN A 397 8.58 9.52 -16.31
N GLU A 398 9.43 8.74 -16.98
CA GLU A 398 9.41 8.64 -18.44
C GLU A 398 8.28 7.72 -18.95
N GLY A 399 7.79 6.81 -18.09
CA GLY A 399 6.75 5.82 -18.40
C GLY A 399 5.34 6.41 -18.36
N ARG A 400 5.25 7.72 -18.15
CA ARG A 400 4.03 8.48 -17.94
C ARG A 400 3.89 9.55 -19.01
N ASN A 401 2.64 9.87 -19.34
CA ASN A 401 2.29 11.08 -20.09
C ASN A 401 2.45 12.31 -19.20
N ILE A 402 2.41 13.51 -19.80
CA ILE A 402 2.56 14.77 -19.07
C ILE A 402 1.49 14.97 -17.99
N ASP A 403 0.31 14.37 -18.16
CA ASP A 403 -0.82 14.40 -17.22
C ASP A 403 -0.76 13.30 -16.14
N GLY A 404 0.32 12.50 -16.10
CA GLY A 404 0.55 11.44 -15.13
C GLY A 404 -0.08 10.08 -15.48
N THR A 405 -0.83 9.94 -16.58
CA THR A 405 -1.35 8.62 -16.97
C THR A 405 -0.21 7.72 -17.47
N SER A 406 -0.29 6.41 -17.26
CA SER A 406 0.69 5.47 -17.84
C SER A 406 0.69 5.54 -19.37
N LYS A 407 1.88 5.50 -19.97
CA LYS A 407 2.03 5.25 -21.41
C LYS A 407 1.63 3.80 -21.68
N ILE A 408 0.71 3.62 -22.61
CA ILE A 408 0.26 2.30 -23.05
C ILE A 408 1.25 1.74 -24.07
N GLY A 409 1.92 0.64 -23.71
CA GLY A 409 2.82 -0.09 -24.59
C GLY A 409 2.13 -1.29 -25.24
N VAL A 410 2.93 -2.13 -25.89
CA VAL A 410 2.54 -3.45 -26.40
C VAL A 410 3.57 -4.47 -25.94
N PHE A 411 3.18 -5.72 -25.69
CA PHE A 411 4.15 -6.74 -25.31
C PHE A 411 5.15 -7.00 -26.44
N ASP A 412 6.45 -6.92 -26.12
CA ASP A 412 7.55 -7.16 -27.03
C ASP A 412 7.92 -8.64 -27.02
N GLU A 413 7.43 -9.37 -28.02
CA GLU A 413 7.65 -10.81 -28.15
C GLU A 413 9.09 -11.19 -28.55
N GLU A 414 9.91 -10.21 -28.95
CA GLU A 414 11.30 -10.45 -29.35
C GLU A 414 12.26 -10.46 -28.14
N GLN A 415 11.78 -10.01 -26.97
CA GLN A 415 12.58 -9.91 -25.75
C GLN A 415 12.02 -10.78 -24.64
N CYS A 416 12.90 -11.40 -23.86
CA CYS A 416 12.51 -12.09 -22.63
C CYS A 416 13.10 -11.36 -21.43
N VAL A 417 12.26 -11.05 -20.45
CA VAL A 417 12.66 -10.46 -19.17
C VAL A 417 12.22 -11.33 -18.02
N PHE A 418 12.88 -11.11 -16.88
CA PHE A 418 12.51 -11.72 -15.62
C PHE A 418 11.55 -10.81 -14.87
N SER A 419 10.49 -11.40 -14.33
CA SER A 419 9.77 -10.81 -13.21
C SER A 419 10.37 -11.33 -11.90
N HIS A 420 10.55 -10.43 -10.94
CA HIS A 420 10.90 -10.76 -9.55
C HIS A 420 12.32 -11.29 -9.27
N CYS A 421 13.34 -10.91 -10.04
CA CYS A 421 14.72 -11.03 -9.55
C CYS A 421 14.93 -10.16 -8.30
N LYS A 422 15.42 -10.77 -7.23
CA LYS A 422 15.78 -10.10 -5.97
C LYS A 422 16.86 -9.05 -6.13
#